data_AF-A0A5A9ZPL2-F1
#
_entry.id   AF-A0A5A9ZPL2-F1
#
_cell.length_a   1.000
_cell.length_b   1.000
_cell.length_c   1.000
_cell.angle_alpha   90.00
_cell.angle_beta   90.00
_cell.angle_gamma   90.00
#
_symmetry.space_group_name_H-M   'P 1'
#
loop_
_entity.id
_entity.type
_entity.pdbx_description
1 polymer ?
#
loop_
_entity_poly.entity_id
_entity_poly.type
_entity_poly.pdbx_seq_one_letter_code
_entity_poly.pdbx_strand_id
1 'polypeptide(L)'
;MTTTRSAADDARDLPREPTAPWIRVLVAGLSIIWLGVLAWQVAVLPDRVPTHFGPGGEPDGWSSKVGALAFSALGPLFALPLPLVSLLVLRWPGLINSPNKQWWTATAARLRRFERLIREDLWLIAAVILVTLIGVQVGITGAALTPDGHLPGVWIAGPLIVVFVGTGVVLARMYGGRYEEQVDLQ
;
A
#
# COMPACT_ATOMS: atom_id res chain seq x y z
N MET A 1 -25.76 37.19 5.62
CA MET A 1 -24.33 36.81 5.63
C MET A 1 -24.14 35.67 4.65
N THR A 2 -23.56 35.95 3.49
CA THR A 2 -23.21 34.93 2.50
C THR A 2 -21.86 34.37 2.92
N THR A 3 -21.82 33.15 3.47
CA THR A 3 -20.54 32.49 3.77
C THR A 3 -19.89 32.13 2.44
N THR A 4 -18.77 32.78 2.13
CA THR A 4 -17.97 32.43 0.95
C THR A 4 -17.44 31.01 1.16
N ARG A 5 -17.96 30.06 0.37
CA ARG A 5 -17.48 28.67 0.42
C ARG A 5 -16.02 28.63 -0.03
N SER A 6 -15.22 27.81 0.63
CA SER A 6 -13.85 27.59 0.23
C SER A 6 -13.79 26.64 -0.98
N ALA A 7 -12.71 26.71 -1.78
CA ALA A 7 -12.46 25.74 -2.84
C ALA A 7 -12.47 24.27 -2.34
N ALA A 8 -12.14 24.05 -1.06
CA ALA A 8 -12.21 22.73 -0.43
C ALA A 8 -13.65 22.28 -0.14
N ASP A 9 -14.55 23.19 0.20
CA ASP A 9 -15.97 22.88 0.40
C ASP A 9 -16.62 22.57 -0.95
N ASP A 10 -16.37 23.40 -1.96
CA ASP A 10 -16.87 23.19 -3.32
C ASP A 10 -16.28 21.91 -3.94
N ALA A 11 -15.01 21.62 -3.67
CA ALA A 11 -14.42 20.35 -4.05
C ALA A 11 -15.24 19.20 -3.46
N ARG A 12 -15.59 19.21 -2.16
CA ARG A 12 -16.34 18.12 -1.51
C ARG A 12 -17.69 17.79 -2.18
N ASP A 13 -18.30 18.75 -2.87
CA ASP A 13 -19.55 18.58 -3.60
C ASP A 13 -19.34 18.02 -5.03
N LEU A 14 -18.12 18.12 -5.60
CA LEU A 14 -17.81 17.55 -6.91
C LEU A 14 -17.78 16.01 -6.89
N PRO A 15 -18.20 15.36 -8.01
CA PRO A 15 -18.06 13.92 -8.16
C PRO A 15 -16.63 13.43 -7.96
N ARG A 16 -16.48 12.27 -7.32
CA ARG A 16 -15.17 11.64 -7.12
C ARG A 16 -14.62 11.18 -8.46
N GLU A 17 -13.42 11.63 -8.82
CA GLU A 17 -12.77 11.12 -10.02
C GLU A 17 -12.40 9.64 -9.86
N PRO A 18 -12.60 8.81 -10.90
CA PRO A 18 -12.30 7.39 -10.83
C PRO A 18 -10.79 7.16 -10.78
N THR A 19 -10.37 6.22 -9.93
CA THR A 19 -9.01 5.65 -9.94
C THR A 19 -8.79 4.89 -11.25
N ALA A 20 -7.61 5.02 -11.83
CA ALA A 20 -7.21 4.30 -13.05
C ALA A 20 -7.58 2.80 -12.97
N PRO A 21 -8.24 2.23 -14.00
CA PRO A 21 -8.72 0.84 -13.96
C PRO A 21 -7.62 -0.18 -13.67
N TRP A 22 -6.42 0.00 -14.24
CA TRP A 22 -5.31 -0.94 -14.05
C TRP A 22 -4.82 -1.00 -12.60
N ILE A 23 -4.87 0.11 -11.84
CA ILE A 23 -4.53 0.13 -10.41
C ILE A 23 -5.54 -0.68 -9.61
N ARG A 24 -6.84 -0.53 -9.94
CA ARG A 24 -7.91 -1.30 -9.29
C ARG A 24 -7.76 -2.79 -9.58
N VAL A 25 -7.50 -3.16 -10.82
CA VAL A 25 -7.26 -4.55 -11.23
C VAL A 25 -6.03 -5.12 -10.53
N LEU A 26 -4.93 -4.36 -10.46
CA LEU A 26 -3.71 -4.76 -9.76
C LEU A 26 -3.98 -5.06 -8.28
N VAL A 27 -4.59 -4.12 -7.55
CA VAL A 27 -4.87 -4.29 -6.12
C VAL A 27 -5.85 -5.43 -5.86
N ALA A 28 -6.89 -5.56 -6.70
CA ALA A 28 -7.84 -6.67 -6.60
C ALA A 28 -7.13 -8.02 -6.82
N GLY A 29 -6.27 -8.11 -7.85
CA GLY A 29 -5.47 -9.31 -8.13
C GLY A 29 -4.54 -9.65 -6.97
N LEU A 30 -3.82 -8.68 -6.43
CA LEU A 30 -2.96 -8.88 -5.25
C LEU A 30 -3.74 -9.32 -4.01
N SER A 31 -4.94 -8.78 -3.81
CA SER A 31 -5.81 -9.18 -2.69
C SER A 31 -6.29 -10.63 -2.84
N ILE A 32 -6.61 -11.05 -4.07
CA ILE A 32 -6.96 -12.46 -4.37
C ILE A 32 -5.76 -13.38 -4.14
N ILE A 33 -4.57 -13.00 -4.58
CA ILE A 33 -3.34 -13.77 -4.35
C ILE A 33 -3.07 -13.91 -2.85
N TRP A 34 -3.19 -12.81 -2.09
CA TRP A 34 -3.04 -12.85 -0.63
C TRP A 34 -4.06 -13.80 0.03
N LEU A 35 -5.33 -13.75 -0.36
CA LEU A 35 -6.34 -14.70 0.13
C LEU A 35 -5.98 -16.15 -0.20
N GLY A 36 -5.43 -16.39 -1.39
CA GLY A 36 -4.92 -17.71 -1.80
C GLY A 36 -3.77 -18.19 -0.92
N VAL A 37 -2.81 -17.32 -0.61
CA VAL A 37 -1.70 -17.62 0.30
C VAL A 37 -2.21 -17.89 1.71
N LEU A 38 -3.15 -17.08 2.22
CA LEU A 38 -3.75 -17.29 3.52
C LEU A 38 -4.49 -18.63 3.60
N ALA A 39 -5.26 -18.99 2.57
CA ALA A 39 -5.94 -20.29 2.50
C ALA A 39 -4.95 -21.45 2.47
N TRP A 40 -3.86 -21.31 1.71
CA TRP A 40 -2.77 -22.30 1.70
C TRP A 40 -2.13 -22.46 3.07
N GLN A 41 -1.81 -21.36 3.76
CA GLN A 41 -1.27 -21.37 5.12
C GLN A 41 -2.18 -22.08 6.12
N VAL A 42 -3.49 -21.84 6.06
CA VAL A 42 -4.47 -22.55 6.92
C VAL A 42 -4.36 -24.07 6.73
N ALA A 43 -4.19 -24.52 5.48
CA ALA A 43 -4.11 -25.94 5.14
C ALA A 43 -2.79 -26.59 5.59
N VAL A 44 -1.65 -25.91 5.43
CA VAL A 44 -0.33 -26.58 5.53
C VAL A 44 0.47 -26.23 6.77
N LEU A 45 0.22 -25.09 7.43
CA LEU A 45 1.07 -24.69 8.55
C LEU A 45 0.96 -25.69 9.71
N PRO A 46 2.10 -26.09 10.31
CA PRO A 46 2.14 -26.90 11.53
C PRO A 46 1.73 -26.07 12.75
N ASP A 47 1.51 -26.73 13.89
CA ASP A 47 1.12 -26.06 15.14
C ASP A 47 2.16 -25.04 15.64
N ARG A 48 3.44 -25.26 15.32
CA ARG A 48 4.58 -24.40 15.68
C ARG A 48 5.25 -23.87 14.42
N VAL A 49 5.22 -22.55 14.23
CA VAL A 49 5.66 -21.88 13.00
C VAL A 49 6.85 -20.96 13.31
N PRO A 50 7.99 -21.06 12.59
CA PRO A 50 9.06 -20.08 12.70
C PRO A 50 8.59 -18.73 12.13
N THR A 51 8.65 -17.66 12.93
CA THR A 51 8.17 -16.33 12.54
C THR A 51 9.23 -15.24 12.69
N HIS A 52 10.37 -15.57 13.29
CA HIS A 52 11.54 -14.72 13.35
C HIS A 52 12.77 -15.54 12.95
N PHE A 53 13.69 -14.89 12.25
CA PHE A 53 14.88 -15.52 11.68
C PHE A 53 16.09 -14.64 11.94
N GLY A 54 17.20 -15.27 12.27
CA GLY A 54 18.50 -14.62 12.37
C GLY A 54 19.05 -14.20 11.00
N PRO A 55 20.19 -13.50 10.96
CA PRO A 55 20.81 -13.02 9.71
C PRO A 55 21.18 -14.12 8.72
N GLY A 56 21.44 -15.34 9.21
CA GLY A 56 21.74 -16.52 8.37
C GLY A 56 20.50 -17.24 7.86
N GLY A 57 19.29 -16.87 8.30
CA GLY A 57 18.04 -17.55 7.94
C GLY A 57 17.63 -18.65 8.92
N GLU A 58 18.40 -18.89 9.99
CA GLU A 58 18.03 -19.83 11.04
C GLU A 58 16.87 -19.27 11.87
N PRO A 59 15.86 -20.09 12.20
CA PRO A 59 14.77 -19.65 13.06
C PRO A 59 15.27 -19.44 14.50
N ASP A 60 15.00 -18.27 15.06
CA ASP A 60 15.33 -17.88 16.43
C ASP A 60 14.09 -17.43 17.23
N GLY A 61 12.92 -17.37 16.58
CA GLY A 61 11.63 -17.10 17.21
C GLY A 61 10.47 -17.82 16.52
N TRP A 62 9.52 -18.32 17.33
CA TRP A 62 8.40 -19.13 16.88
C TRP A 62 7.08 -18.59 17.40
N SER A 63 6.01 -18.90 16.66
CA SER A 63 4.63 -18.63 17.03
C SER A 63 3.80 -19.91 16.95
N SER A 64 2.57 -19.85 17.46
CA SER A 64 1.56 -20.87 17.19
C SER A 64 1.02 -20.69 15.76
N LYS A 65 0.41 -21.75 15.20
CA LYS A 65 -0.34 -21.66 13.93
C LYS A 65 -1.33 -20.51 13.92
N VAL A 66 -2.12 -20.38 15.00
CA VAL A 66 -3.13 -19.33 15.14
C VAL A 66 -2.47 -17.94 15.15
N GLY A 67 -1.36 -17.78 15.87
CA GLY A 67 -0.63 -16.51 15.90
C GLY A 67 -0.06 -16.13 14.53
N ALA A 68 0.55 -17.08 13.81
CA ALA A 68 1.07 -16.86 12.46
C ALA A 68 -0.04 -16.51 11.45
N LEU A 69 -1.19 -17.19 11.54
CA LEU A 69 -2.35 -16.89 10.71
C LEU A 69 -2.97 -15.53 11.04
N ALA A 70 -3.04 -15.16 12.32
CA ALA A 70 -3.53 -13.84 12.73
C ALA A 70 -2.66 -12.72 12.14
N PHE A 71 -1.33 -12.87 12.19
CA PHE A 71 -0.42 -11.92 11.56
C PHE A 71 -0.64 -11.84 10.03
N SER A 72 -0.77 -12.99 9.37
CA SER A 72 -1.00 -13.07 7.92
C SER A 72 -2.35 -12.46 7.51
N ALA A 73 -3.38 -12.65 8.34
CA ALA A 73 -4.73 -12.13 8.15
C ALA A 73 -4.82 -10.61 8.35
N LEU A 74 -4.11 -10.08 9.35
CA LEU A 74 -4.19 -8.66 9.73
C LEU A 74 -3.24 -7.78 8.92
N GLY A 75 -2.21 -8.34 8.29
CA GLY A 75 -1.21 -7.59 7.50
C GLY A 75 -1.82 -6.59 6.50
N PRO A 76 -2.79 -6.97 5.64
CA PRO A 76 -3.41 -6.03 4.70
C PRO A 76 -4.13 -4.84 5.32
N LEU A 77 -4.50 -4.89 6.61
CA LEU A 77 -5.13 -3.75 7.29
C LEU A 77 -4.18 -2.54 7.39
N PHE A 78 -2.87 -2.75 7.26
CA PHE A 78 -1.90 -1.66 7.19
C PHE A 78 -1.76 -1.06 5.77
N ALA A 79 -2.16 -1.80 4.73
CA ALA A 79 -1.98 -1.38 3.33
C ALA A 79 -3.29 -0.85 2.71
N LEU A 80 -4.38 -1.61 2.80
CA LEU A 80 -5.63 -1.33 2.10
C LEU A 80 -6.32 -0.01 2.52
N PRO A 81 -6.21 0.45 3.78
CA PRO A 81 -6.75 1.75 4.17
C PRO A 81 -5.92 2.96 3.72
N LEU A 82 -4.65 2.79 3.31
CA LEU A 82 -3.77 3.92 2.96
C LEU A 82 -4.39 4.92 1.98
N PRO A 83 -5.07 4.52 0.89
CA PRO A 83 -5.68 5.46 -0.05
C PRO A 83 -6.75 6.36 0.58
N LEU A 84 -7.31 6.01 1.74
CA LEU A 84 -8.25 6.88 2.47
C LEU A 84 -7.56 8.15 3.00
N VAL A 85 -6.24 8.12 3.21
CA VAL A 85 -5.44 9.30 3.61
C VAL A 85 -5.52 10.41 2.55
N SER A 86 -5.76 10.07 1.28
CA SER A 86 -6.00 11.07 0.23
C SER A 86 -7.18 12.01 0.53
N LEU A 87 -8.16 11.59 1.34
CA LEU A 87 -9.29 12.44 1.73
C LEU A 87 -8.85 13.64 2.58
N LEU A 88 -7.67 13.58 3.21
CA LEU A 88 -7.08 14.72 3.91
C LEU A 88 -6.75 15.87 2.96
N VAL A 89 -6.52 15.60 1.67
CA VAL A 89 -6.36 16.64 0.63
C VAL A 89 -7.59 17.55 0.58
N LEU A 90 -8.78 16.97 0.71
CA LEU A 90 -10.03 17.70 0.66
C LEU A 90 -10.41 18.33 2.00
N ARG A 91 -9.94 17.76 3.11
CA ARG A 91 -10.26 18.25 4.46
C ARG A 91 -9.31 19.35 4.91
N TRP A 92 -8.01 19.14 4.71
CA TRP A 92 -6.93 20.02 5.15
C TRP A 92 -5.87 20.17 4.05
N PRO A 93 -6.20 20.77 2.89
CA PRO A 93 -5.25 20.98 1.79
C PRO A 93 -3.98 21.72 2.22
N GLY A 94 -4.11 22.63 3.20
CA GLY A 94 -3.01 23.38 3.78
C GLY A 94 -1.97 22.54 4.53
N LEU A 95 -2.26 21.29 4.89
CA LEU A 95 -1.31 20.39 5.57
C LEU A 95 -0.56 19.47 4.59
N ILE A 96 -1.02 19.34 3.36
CA ILE A 96 -0.39 18.47 2.37
C ILE A 96 0.84 19.17 1.80
N ASN A 97 2.00 18.52 1.89
CA ASN A 97 3.21 18.97 1.21
C ASN A 97 3.24 18.42 -0.22
N SER A 98 3.32 19.30 -1.21
CA SER A 98 3.38 18.91 -2.62
C SER A 98 4.00 20.01 -3.49
N PRO A 99 4.62 19.65 -4.63
CA PRO A 99 4.96 20.63 -5.67
C PRO A 99 3.72 21.41 -6.11
N ASN A 100 3.88 22.71 -6.40
CA ASN A 100 2.81 23.58 -6.89
C ASN A 100 1.54 23.59 -6.02
N LYS A 101 1.68 23.43 -4.71
CA LYS A 101 0.56 23.38 -3.76
C LYS A 101 -0.47 24.49 -3.96
N GLN A 102 -0.01 25.74 -4.11
CA GLN A 102 -0.91 26.88 -4.30
C GLN A 102 -1.81 26.69 -5.53
N TRP A 103 -1.23 26.22 -6.65
CA TRP A 103 -1.96 25.92 -7.88
C TRP A 103 -3.00 24.81 -7.68
N TRP A 104 -2.62 23.69 -7.03
CA TRP A 104 -3.52 22.57 -6.75
C TRP A 104 -4.70 22.96 -5.84
N THR A 105 -4.46 23.88 -4.90
CA THR A 105 -5.47 24.31 -3.92
C THR A 105 -6.31 25.50 -4.38
N ALA A 106 -6.00 26.09 -5.54
CA ALA A 106 -6.63 27.32 -6.02
C ALA A 106 -8.10 27.13 -6.44
N THR A 107 -8.46 25.95 -6.96
CA THR A 107 -9.82 25.67 -7.45
C THR A 107 -10.32 24.30 -6.99
N ALA A 108 -11.63 24.15 -6.91
CA ALA A 108 -12.28 22.90 -6.52
C ALA A 108 -11.93 21.73 -7.46
N ALA A 109 -11.90 21.99 -8.77
CA ALA A 109 -11.58 20.98 -9.78
C ALA A 109 -10.11 20.50 -9.67
N ARG A 110 -9.17 21.43 -9.50
CA ARG A 110 -7.75 21.09 -9.29
C ARG A 110 -7.55 20.30 -8.02
N LEU A 111 -8.19 20.71 -6.93
CA LEU A 111 -8.09 20.00 -5.65
C LEU A 111 -8.66 18.57 -5.72
N ARG A 112 -9.71 18.36 -6.52
CA ARG A 112 -10.25 17.03 -6.78
C ARG A 112 -9.33 16.14 -7.60
N ARG A 113 -8.75 16.69 -8.67
CA ARG A 113 -7.72 15.99 -9.42
C ARG A 113 -6.54 15.63 -8.51
N PHE A 114 -6.11 16.54 -7.65
CA PHE A 114 -5.01 16.33 -6.71
C PHE A 114 -5.29 15.16 -5.74
N GLU A 115 -6.50 15.10 -5.17
CA GLU A 115 -6.92 13.95 -4.34
C GLU A 115 -6.84 12.63 -5.12
N ARG A 116 -7.27 12.61 -6.38
CA ARG A 116 -7.17 11.41 -7.23
C ARG A 116 -5.72 10.98 -7.43
N LEU A 117 -4.83 11.92 -7.75
CA LEU A 117 -3.41 11.62 -8.00
C LEU A 117 -2.75 11.01 -6.76
N ILE A 118 -2.95 11.64 -5.58
CA ILE A 118 -2.45 11.12 -4.30
C ILE A 118 -3.05 9.76 -3.99
N ARG A 119 -4.35 9.58 -4.18
CA ARG A 119 -5.04 8.30 -3.98
C ARG A 119 -4.45 7.19 -4.84
N GLU A 120 -4.17 7.46 -6.11
CA GLU A 120 -3.54 6.51 -7.02
C GLU A 120 -2.14 6.12 -6.57
N ASP A 121 -1.32 7.09 -6.15
CA ASP A 121 0.05 6.80 -5.70
C ASP A 121 0.03 6.04 -4.35
N LEU A 122 -0.91 6.35 -3.45
CA LEU A 122 -1.13 5.59 -2.21
C LEU A 122 -1.64 4.16 -2.48
N TRP A 123 -2.44 3.94 -3.53
CA TRP A 123 -2.79 2.58 -3.97
C TRP A 123 -1.58 1.80 -4.46
N LEU A 124 -0.64 2.45 -5.15
CA LEU A 124 0.60 1.80 -5.59
C LEU A 124 1.52 1.48 -4.42
N ILE A 125 1.62 2.36 -3.42
CA ILE A 125 2.33 2.06 -2.16
C ILE A 125 1.67 0.87 -1.45
N ALA A 126 0.33 0.86 -1.36
CA ALA A 126 -0.41 -0.27 -0.80
C ALA A 126 -0.14 -1.57 -1.56
N ALA A 127 -0.05 -1.53 -2.89
CA ALA A 127 0.30 -2.68 -3.72
C ALA A 127 1.72 -3.19 -3.42
N VAL A 128 2.71 -2.30 -3.28
CA VAL A 128 4.09 -2.66 -2.90
C VAL A 128 4.12 -3.33 -1.53
N ILE A 129 3.40 -2.79 -0.55
CA ILE A 129 3.30 -3.39 0.79
C ILE A 129 2.63 -4.76 0.71
N LEU A 130 1.55 -4.92 -0.06
CA LEU A 130 0.88 -6.22 -0.24
C LEU A 130 1.80 -7.26 -0.85
N VAL A 131 2.55 -6.94 -1.93
CA VAL A 131 3.51 -7.87 -2.53
C VAL A 131 4.59 -8.25 -1.52
N THR A 132 5.08 -7.30 -0.73
CA THR A 132 6.07 -7.53 0.32
C THR A 132 5.52 -8.50 1.37
N LEU A 133 4.30 -8.26 1.87
CA LEU A 133 3.62 -9.13 2.84
C LEU A 133 3.38 -10.53 2.29
N ILE A 134 2.94 -10.65 1.03
CA ILE A 134 2.76 -11.93 0.34
C ILE A 134 4.11 -12.68 0.29
N GLY A 135 5.19 -12.01 -0.12
CA GLY A 135 6.52 -12.61 -0.19
C GLY A 135 7.01 -13.12 1.17
N VAL A 136 6.84 -12.33 2.24
CA VAL A 136 7.16 -12.74 3.61
C VAL A 136 6.33 -13.94 4.05
N GLN A 137 5.02 -13.93 3.80
CA GLN A 137 4.11 -15.02 4.14
C GLN A 137 4.47 -16.32 3.43
N VAL A 138 4.79 -16.25 2.14
CA VAL A 138 5.25 -17.41 1.36
C VAL A 138 6.58 -17.94 1.90
N GLY A 139 7.54 -17.05 2.19
CA GLY A 139 8.83 -17.43 2.76
C GLY A 139 8.71 -18.14 4.11
N ILE A 140 7.93 -17.57 5.05
CA ILE A 140 7.63 -18.17 6.35
C ILE A 140 6.99 -19.55 6.18
N THR A 141 6.01 -19.66 5.28
CA THR A 141 5.28 -20.91 5.05
C THR A 141 6.20 -21.98 4.46
N GLY A 142 7.04 -21.61 3.50
CA GLY A 142 8.05 -22.50 2.92
C GLY A 142 9.02 -23.01 3.98
N ALA A 143 9.57 -22.10 4.81
CA ALA A 143 10.46 -22.46 5.91
C ALA A 143 9.78 -23.40 6.91
N ALA A 144 8.52 -23.12 7.30
CA ALA A 144 7.76 -23.95 8.23
C ALA A 144 7.53 -25.40 7.77
N LEU A 145 7.66 -25.67 6.46
CA LEU A 145 7.51 -27.01 5.88
C LEU A 145 8.84 -27.76 5.72
N THR A 146 9.96 -27.13 6.07
CA THR A 146 11.29 -27.78 6.06
C THR A 146 11.64 -28.36 7.42
N PRO A 147 12.47 -29.44 7.48
CA PRO A 147 12.84 -30.07 8.76
C PRO A 147 13.59 -29.16 9.72
N ASP A 148 14.44 -28.27 9.20
CA ASP A 148 15.27 -27.35 9.99
C ASP A 148 14.65 -25.96 10.16
N GLY A 149 13.57 -25.67 9.42
CA GLY A 149 12.89 -24.38 9.49
C GLY A 149 13.70 -23.24 8.86
N HIS A 150 14.72 -23.54 8.06
CA HIS A 150 15.63 -22.54 7.52
C HIS A 150 14.94 -21.68 6.45
N LEU A 151 15.17 -20.36 6.50
CA LEU A 151 14.67 -19.40 5.52
C LEU A 151 15.77 -19.04 4.52
N PRO A 152 15.68 -19.49 3.24
CA PRO A 152 16.65 -19.12 2.22
C PRO A 152 16.77 -17.60 2.07
N GLY A 153 17.99 -17.09 1.90
CA GLY A 153 18.27 -15.65 1.83
C GLY A 153 17.48 -14.87 0.77
N VAL A 154 17.03 -15.52 -0.31
CA VAL A 154 16.14 -14.91 -1.32
C VAL A 154 14.79 -14.47 -0.73
N TRP A 155 14.27 -15.19 0.26
CA TRP A 155 13.02 -14.83 0.95
C TRP A 155 13.20 -13.73 2.00
N ILE A 156 14.45 -13.39 2.33
CA ILE A 156 14.81 -12.20 3.13
C ILE A 156 15.03 -11.01 2.19
N ALA A 157 15.91 -11.17 1.20
CA ALA A 157 16.29 -10.10 0.28
C ALA A 157 15.14 -9.68 -0.65
N GLY A 158 14.33 -10.64 -1.13
CA GLY A 158 13.25 -10.39 -2.08
C GLY A 158 12.23 -9.36 -1.58
N PRO A 159 11.59 -9.56 -0.42
CA PRO A 159 10.67 -8.58 0.15
C PRO A 159 11.33 -7.21 0.41
N LEU A 160 12.60 -7.17 0.84
CA LEU A 160 13.34 -5.92 1.02
C LEU A 160 13.55 -5.18 -0.31
N ILE A 161 13.95 -5.90 -1.36
CA ILE A 161 14.11 -5.33 -2.69
C ILE A 161 12.77 -4.79 -3.19
N VAL A 162 11.69 -5.57 -3.04
CA VAL A 162 10.35 -5.15 -3.45
C VAL A 162 9.93 -3.87 -2.75
N VAL A 163 10.08 -3.78 -1.42
CA VAL A 163 9.65 -2.59 -0.69
C VAL A 163 10.49 -1.37 -1.03
N PHE A 164 11.82 -1.48 -1.11
CA PHE A 164 12.69 -0.34 -1.39
C PHE A 164 12.60 0.10 -2.85
N VAL A 165 12.72 -0.82 -3.80
CA VAL A 165 12.64 -0.49 -5.23
C VAL A 165 11.23 -0.08 -5.60
N GLY A 166 10.21 -0.82 -5.16
CA GLY A 166 8.82 -0.51 -5.45
C GLY A 166 8.41 0.86 -4.92
N THR A 167 8.75 1.16 -3.67
CA THR A 167 8.49 2.50 -3.10
C THR A 167 9.30 3.56 -3.83
N GLY A 168 10.57 3.30 -4.14
CA GLY A 168 11.41 4.23 -4.93
C GLY A 168 10.81 4.55 -6.30
N VAL A 169 10.25 3.56 -7.00
CA VAL A 169 9.56 3.76 -8.28
C VAL A 169 8.31 4.62 -8.11
N VAL A 170 7.51 4.40 -7.06
CA VAL A 170 6.33 5.25 -6.80
C VAL A 170 6.74 6.67 -6.44
N LEU A 171 7.78 6.85 -5.62
CA LEU A 171 8.30 8.19 -5.30
C LEU A 171 8.84 8.88 -6.55
N ALA A 172 9.63 8.19 -7.39
CA ALA A 172 10.11 8.75 -8.66
C ALA A 172 8.94 9.17 -9.56
N ARG A 173 7.86 8.37 -9.62
CA ARG A 173 6.62 8.74 -10.31
C ARG A 173 5.96 9.98 -9.72
N MET A 174 5.94 10.12 -8.39
CA MET A 174 5.39 11.30 -7.72
C MET A 174 6.21 12.55 -8.06
N TYR A 175 7.54 12.47 -7.99
CA TYR A 175 8.41 13.63 -8.22
C TYR A 175 8.76 13.91 -9.69
N GLY A 176 8.45 12.98 -10.61
CA GLY A 176 8.77 13.08 -12.04
C GLY A 176 7.80 13.88 -12.90
N GLY A 177 7.16 14.93 -12.35
CA GLY A 177 6.28 15.84 -13.09
C GLY A 177 4.77 15.57 -12.94
N ARG A 178 4.38 14.49 -12.26
CA ARG A 178 2.97 14.13 -12.05
C ARG A 178 2.15 15.19 -11.32
N TYR A 179 2.78 15.95 -10.44
CA TYR A 179 2.19 17.05 -9.66
C TYR A 179 2.52 18.44 -10.22
N GLU A 180 2.97 18.53 -11.47
CA GLU A 180 3.08 19.80 -12.18
C GLU A 180 1.71 20.36 -12.55
N GLU A 181 1.68 21.64 -12.92
CA GLU A 181 0.46 22.29 -13.39
C GLU A 181 -0.08 21.57 -14.65
N GLN A 182 -1.36 21.23 -14.64
CA GLN A 182 -1.99 20.48 -15.72
C GLN A 182 -2.79 21.42 -16.62
N VAL A 183 -2.44 21.43 -17.91
CA VAL A 183 -2.99 22.35 -18.91
C VAL A 183 -4.50 22.12 -19.13
N ASP A 184 -5.00 20.90 -18.90
CA ASP A 184 -6.43 20.56 -19.01
C ASP A 184 -7.29 21.14 -17.88
N LEU A 185 -6.67 21.74 -16.86
CA LEU A 185 -7.33 22.30 -15.67
C LEU A 185 -7.05 23.80 -15.47
N GLN A 186 -6.62 24.49 -16.54
CA GLN A 186 -6.44 25.96 -16.51
C GLN A 186 -7.74 26.69 -16.25
#